data_AF-A0A937RC91-F1
#
_entry.id   AF-A0A937RC91-F1
#
_cell.length_a   1.000
_cell.length_b   1.000
_cell.length_c   1.000
_cell.angle_alpha   90.00
_cell.angle_beta   90.00
_cell.angle_gamma   90.00
#
_symmetry.space_group_name_H-M   'P 1'
#
loop_
_entity.id
_entity.type
_entity.pdbx_description
1 polymer ?
#
loop_
_entity_poly.entity_id
_entity_poly.type
_entity_poly.pdbx_seq_one_letter_code
_entity_poly.pdbx_strand_id
1 'polypeptide(L)'
;MDTLASEKTLTGERIFTSSDLPCLSLPNTDGLVTCRWFQDSIPGRPAWRAPGGTSRPAWAEATADDDGGLGQRGPGQVSFVVVDRAWLVREGMDRVRTRAVDAVVLHAKASPPGRTALALAFSAYLRIRQHRMGLGADVVTAAVRPELAGAPGIFRVPHLVTVSDGTGTVADTIIWQVMSGPRYDAWLGGATRPDHVAIEAALPSLLRLRHQWRTGRLDQARADTLSAVLDGGDLTAQKIFRHPRVVLPLANRALRGSF
;
A
#
# COMPACT_ATOMS: atom_id res chain seq x y z
N MET A 1 12.29 -34.92 4.10
CA MET A 1 10.90 -34.43 4.00
C MET A 1 10.90 -33.06 4.64
N ASP A 2 11.18 -32.05 3.83
CA ASP A 2 11.31 -30.68 4.31
C ASP A 2 9.91 -30.12 4.59
N THR A 3 9.66 -29.83 5.86
CA THR A 3 8.48 -29.09 6.31
C THR A 3 8.57 -27.70 5.68
N LEU A 4 7.75 -27.43 4.67
CA LEU A 4 7.51 -26.08 4.17
C LEU A 4 7.10 -25.22 5.37
N ALA A 5 8.03 -24.38 5.83
CA ALA A 5 7.77 -23.46 6.92
C ALA A 5 6.61 -22.57 6.49
N SER A 6 5.43 -22.82 7.07
CA SER A 6 4.24 -22.00 6.88
C SER A 6 4.61 -20.57 7.24
N GLU A 7 4.61 -19.68 6.25
CA GLU A 7 4.88 -18.26 6.49
C GLU A 7 3.88 -17.76 7.53
N LYS A 8 4.39 -17.17 8.61
CA LYS A 8 3.55 -16.59 9.65
C LYS A 8 2.88 -15.36 9.06
N THR A 9 1.62 -15.47 8.66
CA THR A 9 0.79 -14.29 8.37
C THR A 9 0.65 -13.50 9.67
N LEU A 10 1.28 -12.33 9.74
CA LEU A 10 1.20 -11.46 10.91
C LEU A 10 -0.24 -10.92 11.03
N THR A 11 -0.72 -10.78 12.26
CA THR A 11 -2.07 -10.28 12.52
C THR A 11 -2.22 -8.87 11.93
N GLY A 12 -3.14 -8.72 10.97
CA GLY A 12 -3.40 -7.46 10.26
C GLY A 12 -2.63 -7.25 8.95
N GLU A 13 -1.79 -8.21 8.53
CA GLU A 13 -1.06 -8.11 7.27
C GLU A 13 -1.95 -8.31 6.05
N ARG A 14 -1.98 -7.32 5.17
CA ARG A 14 -2.61 -7.42 3.86
C ARG A 14 -1.62 -7.93 2.83
N ILE A 15 -1.86 -9.14 2.33
CA ILE A 15 -1.18 -9.70 1.15
C ILE A 15 -2.06 -9.44 -0.08
N PHE A 16 -1.48 -8.82 -1.11
CA PHE A 16 -2.16 -8.59 -2.39
C PHE A 16 -1.93 -9.76 -3.33
N THR A 17 -3.00 -10.31 -3.89
CA THR A 17 -2.94 -11.42 -4.85
C THR A 17 -3.36 -10.97 -6.25
N SER A 18 -3.24 -11.83 -7.27
CA SER A 18 -3.71 -11.53 -8.62
C SER A 18 -5.21 -11.20 -8.68
N SER A 19 -6.04 -11.81 -7.82
CA SER A 19 -7.47 -11.52 -7.72
C SER A 19 -7.77 -10.12 -7.13
N ASP A 20 -6.77 -9.46 -6.56
CA ASP A 20 -6.88 -8.07 -6.10
C ASP A 20 -6.62 -7.04 -7.19
N LEU A 21 -5.94 -7.45 -8.26
CA LEU A 21 -5.44 -6.52 -9.27
C LEU A 21 -6.49 -6.27 -10.35
N PRO A 22 -6.86 -5.01 -10.63
CA PRO A 22 -7.70 -4.72 -11.77
C PRO A 22 -6.94 -5.04 -13.07
N CYS A 23 -7.66 -5.56 -14.07
CA CYS A 23 -7.11 -5.67 -15.42
C CYS A 23 -7.04 -4.27 -16.03
N LEU A 24 -5.82 -3.79 -16.30
CA LEU A 24 -5.57 -2.46 -16.89
C LEU A 24 -4.92 -2.61 -18.26
N SER A 25 -5.54 -2.00 -19.28
CA SER A 25 -4.89 -1.74 -20.56
C SER A 25 -4.38 -0.31 -20.55
N LEU A 26 -3.05 -0.13 -20.46
CA LEU A 26 -2.42 1.18 -20.34
C LEU A 26 -1.64 1.52 -21.61
N PRO A 27 -1.71 2.78 -22.09
CA PRO A 27 -0.91 3.22 -23.22
C PRO A 27 0.58 3.27 -22.83
N ASN A 28 1.47 3.18 -23.83
CA ASN A 28 2.92 3.24 -23.63
C ASN A 28 3.43 4.69 -23.45
N THR A 29 2.86 5.41 -22.48
CA THR A 29 3.16 6.81 -22.17
C THR A 29 2.96 7.09 -20.68
N ASP A 30 3.59 8.14 -20.19
CA ASP A 30 3.33 8.68 -18.85
C ASP A 30 1.89 9.24 -18.77
N GLY A 31 1.29 9.11 -17.58
CA GLY A 31 -0.04 9.69 -17.34
C GLY A 31 -0.62 9.37 -15.97
N LEU A 32 -1.88 9.76 -15.81
CA LEU A 32 -2.66 9.56 -14.60
C LEU A 32 -3.71 8.49 -14.87
N VAL A 33 -3.74 7.46 -14.04
CA VAL A 33 -4.91 6.59 -13.92
C VAL A 33 -5.80 7.19 -12.83
N THR A 34 -7.00 7.62 -13.20
CA THR A 34 -7.98 8.12 -12.22
C THR A 34 -9.03 7.08 -11.95
N CYS A 35 -9.38 6.90 -10.68
CA CYS A 35 -10.38 5.94 -10.25
C CYS A 35 -11.50 6.63 -9.49
N ARG A 36 -12.72 6.22 -9.78
CA ARG A 36 -13.93 6.53 -9.02
C ARG A 36 -14.59 5.21 -8.65
N TRP A 37 -14.74 4.93 -7.36
CA TRP A 37 -15.47 3.77 -6.87
C TRP A 37 -16.95 4.13 -6.73
N PHE A 38 -17.83 3.30 -7.29
CA PHE A 38 -19.25 3.46 -7.03
C PHE A 38 -19.52 3.02 -5.59
N GLN A 39 -20.19 3.87 -4.81
CA GLN A 39 -20.73 3.46 -3.52
C GLN A 39 -21.95 2.58 -3.77
N ASP A 40 -21.92 1.34 -3.27
CA ASP A 40 -23.11 0.50 -3.24
C ASP A 40 -24.19 1.21 -2.43
N SER A 41 -25.23 1.68 -3.12
CA SER A 41 -26.28 2.53 -2.53
C SER A 41 -27.51 1.72 -2.09
N ILE A 42 -27.41 0.38 -1.96
CA ILE A 42 -28.56 -0.46 -1.60
C ILE A 42 -28.28 -1.23 -0.30
N PRO A 43 -28.91 -0.87 0.83
CA PRO A 43 -28.88 -1.67 2.04
C PRO A 43 -29.46 -3.07 1.77
N GLY A 44 -28.72 -4.13 2.13
CA GLY A 44 -29.25 -5.50 2.18
C GLY A 44 -29.08 -6.37 0.93
N ARG A 45 -28.28 -5.96 -0.07
CA ARG A 45 -27.93 -6.84 -1.21
C ARG A 45 -26.42 -7.12 -1.22
N PRO A 46 -25.96 -8.38 -1.06
CA PRO A 46 -24.56 -8.70 -1.26
C PRO A 46 -24.19 -8.47 -2.73
N ALA A 47 -23.07 -7.78 -2.95
CA ALA A 47 -22.54 -7.47 -4.26
C ALA A 47 -22.25 -8.76 -5.04
N TRP A 48 -23.05 -8.99 -6.09
CA TRP A 48 -22.83 -9.87 -7.23
C TRP A 48 -22.15 -11.23 -6.98
N ARG A 49 -22.96 -12.30 -6.97
CA ARG A 49 -22.52 -13.64 -7.34
C ARG A 49 -22.04 -13.63 -8.79
N ALA A 50 -20.85 -14.15 -9.06
CA ALA A 50 -20.53 -14.65 -10.39
C ALA A 50 -21.59 -15.71 -10.79
N PRO A 51 -22.08 -15.76 -12.04
CA PRO A 51 -22.89 -16.87 -12.48
C PRO A 51 -21.98 -18.12 -12.58
N GLY A 52 -22.06 -18.99 -11.58
CA GLY A 52 -21.38 -20.30 -11.58
C GLY A 52 -20.36 -20.50 -10.45
N GLY A 53 -20.80 -20.48 -9.19
CA GLY A 53 -19.98 -20.91 -8.06
C GLY A 53 -20.86 -21.56 -6.99
N THR A 54 -20.70 -22.87 -6.82
CA THR A 54 -21.46 -23.72 -5.90
C THR A 54 -21.27 -23.32 -4.43
N SER A 55 -22.34 -23.50 -3.67
CA SER A 55 -22.50 -23.17 -2.25
C SER A 55 -21.33 -23.62 -1.37
N ARG A 56 -20.83 -22.70 -0.52
CA ARG A 56 -19.94 -23.03 0.61
C ARG A 56 -20.79 -23.36 1.85
N PRO A 57 -20.47 -24.41 2.64
CA PRO A 57 -21.28 -24.81 3.79
C PRO A 57 -21.10 -23.90 5.02
N ALA A 58 -22.15 -23.83 5.82
CA ALA A 58 -22.47 -22.84 6.85
C ALA A 58 -21.68 -22.91 8.18
N TRP A 59 -20.39 -23.28 8.15
CA TRP A 59 -19.55 -23.29 9.37
C TRP A 59 -18.33 -22.36 9.29
N ALA A 60 -18.20 -21.56 8.22
CA ALA A 60 -17.08 -20.63 8.03
C ALA A 60 -17.43 -19.17 8.41
N GLU A 61 -18.12 -18.96 9.54
CA GLU A 61 -18.29 -17.62 10.12
C GLU A 61 -17.69 -17.58 11.53
N ALA A 62 -16.58 -16.83 11.67
CA ALA A 62 -16.33 -15.89 12.76
C ALA A 62 -14.90 -15.33 12.65
N THR A 63 -14.77 -14.12 12.09
CA THR A 63 -13.88 -13.02 12.48
C THR A 63 -13.84 -12.00 11.34
N ALA A 64 -14.92 -11.23 11.19
CA ALA A 64 -14.91 -9.99 10.42
C ALA A 64 -15.73 -8.98 11.21
N ASP A 65 -15.03 -8.14 11.97
CA ASP A 65 -15.59 -6.95 12.58
C ASP A 65 -16.19 -6.05 11.49
N ASP A 66 -17.51 -5.95 11.54
CA ASP A 66 -18.38 -4.80 11.23
C ASP A 66 -17.97 -3.91 10.03
N ASP A 67 -18.54 -4.23 8.86
CA ASP A 67 -18.41 -3.51 7.59
C ASP A 67 -19.31 -2.26 7.55
N GLY A 68 -19.08 -1.33 8.48
CA GLY A 68 -19.79 -0.05 8.57
C GLY A 68 -19.10 1.07 7.79
N GLY A 69 -19.58 1.36 6.57
CA GLY A 69 -19.53 2.71 5.98
C GLY A 69 -18.82 2.90 4.62
N LEU A 70 -18.01 1.95 4.17
CA LEU A 70 -17.44 1.94 2.81
C LEU A 70 -17.52 0.50 2.29
N GLY A 71 -18.67 0.16 1.70
CA GLY A 71 -19.01 -1.19 1.31
C GLY A 71 -17.93 -1.89 0.46
N GLN A 72 -18.01 -3.23 0.49
CA GLN A 72 -17.29 -4.15 -0.36
C GLN A 72 -17.17 -3.65 -1.82
N ARG A 73 -16.04 -3.94 -2.49
CA ARG A 73 -15.66 -3.46 -3.83
C ARG A 73 -16.84 -3.40 -4.82
N GLY A 74 -17.48 -2.24 -4.95
CA GLY A 74 -18.33 -1.93 -6.10
C GLY A 74 -17.48 -1.80 -7.37
N PRO A 75 -18.06 -1.94 -8.57
CA PRO A 75 -17.38 -1.58 -9.80
C PRO A 75 -16.82 -0.14 -9.69
N GLY A 76 -15.65 0.10 -10.29
CA GLY A 76 -15.04 1.42 -10.33
C GLY A 76 -14.89 1.88 -11.76
N GLN A 77 -15.15 3.16 -12.02
CA GLN A 77 -14.76 3.78 -13.28
C GLN A 77 -13.27 4.08 -13.22
N VAL A 78 -12.51 3.55 -14.18
CA VAL A 78 -11.09 3.83 -14.36
C VAL A 78 -10.90 4.52 -15.70
N SER A 79 -10.14 5.61 -15.71
CA SER A 79 -9.75 6.30 -16.94
C SER A 79 -8.28 6.68 -16.92
N PHE A 80 -7.71 6.88 -18.10
CA PHE A 80 -6.32 7.28 -18.27
C PHE A 80 -6.25 8.67 -18.91
N VAL A 81 -5.40 9.53 -18.37
CA VAL A 81 -5.11 10.84 -18.93
C VAL A 81 -3.61 10.96 -19.16
N VAL A 82 -3.22 11.21 -20.41
CA VAL A 82 -1.82 11.45 -20.76
C VAL A 82 -1.36 12.74 -20.09
N VAL A 83 -0.23 12.66 -19.38
CA VAL A 83 0.38 13.80 -18.70
C VAL A 83 1.89 13.64 -18.84
N ASP A 84 2.58 14.73 -19.18
CA ASP A 84 4.02 14.73 -19.25
C ASP A 84 4.64 14.44 -17.87
N ARG A 85 5.75 13.71 -17.88
CA ARG A 85 6.43 13.24 -16.68
C ARG A 85 6.74 14.36 -15.68
N ALA A 86 7.14 15.54 -16.14
CA ALA A 86 7.49 16.67 -15.28
C ALA A 86 6.27 17.23 -14.51
N TRP A 87 5.06 16.95 -14.99
CA TRP A 87 3.82 17.46 -14.42
C TRP A 87 3.01 16.40 -13.66
N LEU A 88 3.38 15.12 -13.73
CA LEU A 88 2.62 14.00 -13.14
C LEU A 88 2.19 14.22 -11.69
N VAL A 89 3.11 14.64 -10.83
CA VAL A 89 2.81 14.82 -9.40
C VAL A 89 1.86 15.98 -9.19
N ARG A 90 2.10 17.13 -9.84
CA ARG A 90 1.25 18.31 -9.71
C ARG A 90 -0.16 18.02 -10.21
N GLU A 91 -0.28 17.52 -11.43
CA GLU A 91 -1.57 17.20 -12.05
C GLU A 91 -2.31 16.11 -11.27
N GLY A 92 -1.60 15.11 -10.74
CA GLY A 92 -2.18 14.08 -9.90
C GLY A 92 -2.73 14.61 -8.58
N MET A 93 -1.99 15.52 -7.92
CA MET A 93 -2.42 16.18 -6.69
C MET A 93 -3.57 17.15 -6.90
N ASP A 94 -3.64 17.84 -8.04
CA ASP A 94 -4.77 18.71 -8.36
C ASP A 94 -6.01 17.88 -8.74
N ARG A 95 -5.82 16.76 -9.46
CA ARG A 95 -6.91 15.87 -9.86
C ARG A 95 -7.59 15.18 -8.68
N VAL A 96 -6.83 14.71 -7.69
CA VAL A 96 -7.42 13.99 -6.54
C VAL A 96 -8.32 14.89 -5.68
N ARG A 97 -8.14 16.21 -5.74
CA ARG A 97 -8.99 17.18 -5.02
C ARG A 97 -10.36 17.37 -5.68
N THR A 98 -10.54 16.87 -6.90
CA THR A 98 -11.83 16.96 -7.58
C THR A 98 -12.80 15.93 -6.99
N ARG A 99 -14.03 16.33 -6.66
CA ARG A 99 -15.04 15.43 -6.07
C ARG A 99 -15.43 14.22 -6.94
N ALA A 100 -14.99 14.20 -8.20
CA ALA A 100 -15.26 13.12 -9.14
C ALA A 100 -14.20 12.00 -9.11
N VAL A 101 -13.12 12.15 -8.35
CA VAL A 101 -11.98 11.22 -8.31
C VAL A 101 -11.72 10.79 -6.88
N ASP A 102 -11.76 9.48 -6.64
CA ASP A 102 -11.48 8.92 -5.32
C ASP A 102 -10.01 8.57 -5.11
N ALA A 103 -9.31 8.23 -6.19
CA ALA A 103 -7.87 7.99 -6.18
C ALA A 103 -7.22 8.28 -7.52
N VAL A 104 -5.94 8.61 -7.47
CA VAL A 104 -5.08 8.82 -8.64
C VAL A 104 -3.85 7.92 -8.52
N VAL A 105 -3.51 7.22 -9.59
CA VAL A 105 -2.23 6.53 -9.72
C VAL A 105 -1.37 7.23 -10.75
N LEU A 106 -0.18 7.63 -10.35
CA LEU A 106 0.85 8.17 -11.24
C LEU A 106 1.46 6.98 -12.01
N HIS A 107 1.14 6.89 -13.30
CA HIS A 107 1.69 5.88 -14.19
C HIS A 107 2.91 6.44 -14.89
N ALA A 108 4.05 5.79 -14.67
CA ALA A 108 5.26 6.02 -15.46
C ALA A 108 5.30 5.04 -16.62
N LYS A 109 5.65 5.49 -17.82
CA LYS A 109 5.81 4.65 -19.03
C LYS A 109 6.70 3.43 -18.80
N ALA A 110 7.75 3.60 -17.99
CA ALA A 110 8.68 2.53 -17.64
C ALA A 110 8.11 1.47 -16.68
N SER A 111 6.92 1.69 -16.11
CA SER A 111 6.28 0.78 -15.15
C SER A 111 5.42 -0.26 -15.87
N PRO A 112 5.62 -1.56 -15.64
CA PRO A 112 4.71 -2.59 -16.14
C PRO A 112 3.26 -2.34 -15.68
N PRO A 113 2.24 -2.67 -16.51
CA PRO A 113 0.83 -2.48 -16.16
C PRO A 113 0.43 -3.15 -14.85
N GLY A 114 0.94 -4.36 -14.57
CA GLY A 114 0.68 -5.07 -13.32
C GLY A 114 1.13 -4.31 -12.06
N ARG A 115 2.22 -3.52 -12.13
CA ARG A 115 2.64 -2.68 -11.00
C ARG A 115 1.71 -1.48 -10.81
N THR A 116 1.20 -0.91 -11.90
CA THR A 116 0.19 0.16 -11.84
C THR A 116 -1.13 -0.36 -11.28
N ALA A 117 -1.54 -1.57 -11.66
CA ALA A 117 -2.69 -2.25 -11.11
C ALA A 117 -2.53 -2.50 -9.60
N LEU A 118 -1.34 -2.91 -9.15
CA LEU A 118 -1.02 -3.03 -7.72
C LEU A 118 -1.10 -1.68 -6.99
N ALA A 119 -0.57 -0.61 -7.58
CA ALA A 119 -0.67 0.74 -6.99
C ALA A 119 -2.13 1.22 -6.88
N LEU A 120 -2.98 0.85 -7.84
CA LEU A 120 -4.41 1.11 -7.82
C LEU A 120 -5.12 0.29 -6.74
N ALA A 121 -4.89 -1.02 -6.68
CA ALA A 121 -5.43 -1.88 -5.62
C ALA A 121 -5.00 -1.39 -4.21
N PHE A 122 -3.74 -0.98 -4.08
CA PHE A 122 -3.21 -0.42 -2.84
C PHE A 122 -3.83 0.94 -2.48
N SER A 123 -4.17 1.78 -3.46
CA SER A 123 -4.86 3.04 -3.19
C SER A 123 -6.24 2.85 -2.54
N ALA A 124 -6.99 1.82 -2.95
CA ALA A 124 -8.26 1.46 -2.32
C ALA A 124 -8.07 1.07 -0.84
N TYR A 125 -7.07 0.24 -0.57
CA TYR A 125 -6.68 -0.13 0.80
C TYR A 125 -6.28 1.10 1.63
N LEU A 126 -5.45 1.97 1.08
CA LEU A 126 -5.00 3.19 1.75
C LEU A 126 -6.15 4.14 2.04
N ARG A 127 -7.14 4.26 1.13
CA ARG A 127 -8.31 5.14 1.31
C ARG A 127 -9.10 4.73 2.55
N ILE A 128 -9.42 3.44 2.70
CA ILE A 128 -10.12 2.90 3.87
C ILE A 128 -9.31 3.16 5.14
N ARG A 129 -8.00 2.87 5.10
CA ARG A 129 -7.11 3.07 6.25
C ARG A 129 -7.00 4.54 6.66
N GLN A 130 -6.89 5.44 5.70
CA GLN A 130 -6.76 6.88 5.95
C GLN A 130 -8.07 7.51 6.41
N HIS A 131 -9.20 7.03 5.89
CA HIS A 131 -10.51 7.41 6.38
C HIS A 131 -10.69 7.04 7.85
N ARG A 132 -10.31 5.82 8.26
CA ARG A 132 -10.31 5.39 9.68
C ARG A 132 -9.39 6.21 10.58
N MET A 133 -8.34 6.80 10.01
CA MET A 133 -7.44 7.72 10.73
C MET A 133 -7.92 9.19 10.73
N GLY A 134 -9.07 9.50 10.13
CA GLY A 134 -9.56 10.88 10.02
C GLY A 134 -8.79 11.76 9.02
N LEU A 135 -7.95 11.16 8.14
CA LEU A 135 -7.13 11.90 7.17
C LEU A 135 -7.85 12.20 5.85
N GLY A 136 -9.09 11.74 5.69
CA GLY A 136 -9.86 11.84 4.45
C GLY A 136 -9.52 10.77 3.41
N ALA A 137 -10.16 10.83 2.25
CA ALA A 137 -10.16 9.76 1.26
C ALA A 137 -9.18 9.94 0.07
N ASP A 138 -8.63 11.15 -0.10
CA ASP A 138 -7.79 11.48 -1.26
C ASP A 138 -6.47 10.71 -1.24
N VAL A 139 -6.30 9.78 -2.17
CA VAL A 139 -5.09 8.95 -2.26
C VAL A 139 -4.44 9.09 -3.63
N VAL A 140 -3.16 9.47 -3.62
CA VAL A 140 -2.30 9.48 -4.82
C VAL A 140 -1.20 8.45 -4.63
N THR A 141 -1.12 7.44 -5.49
CA THR A 141 -0.09 6.38 -5.42
C THR A 141 0.74 6.29 -6.70
N ALA A 142 1.90 5.63 -6.63
CA ALA A 142 2.74 5.36 -7.78
C ALA A 142 3.49 4.03 -7.61
N ALA A 143 3.61 3.29 -8.70
CA ALA A 143 4.37 2.03 -8.76
C ALA A 143 5.89 2.22 -8.75
N VAL A 144 6.33 3.40 -9.19
CA VAL A 144 7.72 3.83 -9.31
C VAL A 144 7.89 5.11 -8.48
N ARG A 145 9.10 5.37 -8.01
CA ARG A 145 9.41 6.56 -7.20
C ARG A 145 9.04 7.84 -7.96
N PRO A 146 8.07 8.64 -7.46
CA PRO A 146 7.68 9.88 -8.13
C PRO A 146 8.77 10.95 -7.98
N GLU A 147 8.97 11.72 -9.04
CA GLU A 147 9.82 12.90 -9.05
C GLU A 147 9.05 14.10 -8.49
N LEU A 148 9.63 14.77 -7.50
CA LEU A 148 8.99 15.89 -6.79
C LEU A 148 9.54 17.26 -7.22
N ALA A 149 10.39 17.30 -8.24
CA ALA A 149 10.91 18.56 -8.78
C ALA A 149 9.73 19.44 -9.22
N GLY A 150 9.70 20.69 -8.77
CA GLY A 150 8.60 21.62 -9.06
C GLY A 150 7.31 21.41 -8.26
N ALA A 151 7.29 20.52 -7.26
CA ALA A 151 6.14 20.28 -6.38
C ALA A 151 6.48 20.61 -4.90
N PRO A 152 6.67 21.90 -4.56
CA PRO A 152 7.02 22.31 -3.20
C PRO A 152 5.93 21.93 -2.20
N GLY A 153 6.33 21.50 -1.00
CA GLY A 153 5.40 21.10 0.05
C GLY A 153 4.70 19.75 -0.20
N ILE A 154 5.15 18.97 -1.19
CA ILE A 154 4.71 17.61 -1.43
C ILE A 154 5.75 16.61 -0.90
N PHE A 155 5.26 15.54 -0.29
CA PHE A 155 6.05 14.45 0.25
C PHE A 155 5.68 13.15 -0.43
N ARG A 156 6.67 12.26 -0.61
CA ARG A 156 6.44 10.88 -1.03
C ARG A 156 6.77 9.93 0.10
N VAL A 157 5.92 8.92 0.28
CA VAL A 157 6.03 7.91 1.34
C VAL A 157 6.11 6.53 0.68
N PRO A 158 7.21 5.79 0.85
CA PRO A 158 7.31 4.43 0.39
C PRO A 158 6.57 3.48 1.35
N HIS A 159 5.51 2.84 0.87
CA HIS A 159 4.83 1.77 1.58
C HIS A 159 5.41 0.44 1.19
N LEU A 160 5.80 -0.35 2.19
CA LEU A 160 6.19 -1.74 2.00
C LEU A 160 4.91 -2.58 1.87
N VAL A 161 4.77 -3.27 0.76
CA VAL A 161 3.57 -4.03 0.38
C VAL A 161 3.96 -5.47 0.12
N THR A 162 3.20 -6.40 0.71
CA THR A 162 3.38 -7.83 0.49
C THR A 162 2.48 -8.27 -0.65
N VAL A 163 3.05 -8.98 -1.62
CA VAL A 163 2.34 -9.55 -2.77
C VAL A 163 2.54 -11.05 -2.79
N SER A 164 1.52 -11.78 -3.25
CA SER A 164 1.63 -13.20 -3.56
C SER A 164 1.35 -13.38 -5.05
N ASP A 165 2.19 -14.15 -5.72
CA ASP A 165 1.94 -14.52 -7.11
C ASP A 165 0.92 -15.69 -7.19
N GLY A 166 0.51 -16.02 -8.42
CA GLY A 166 -0.44 -17.11 -8.66
C GLY A 166 0.10 -18.51 -8.30
N THR A 167 1.37 -18.62 -7.92
CA THR A 167 2.02 -19.86 -7.47
C THR A 167 2.09 -19.95 -5.94
N GLY A 168 1.66 -18.91 -5.23
CA GLY A 168 1.77 -18.81 -3.77
C GLY A 168 3.10 -18.25 -3.29
N THR A 169 4.01 -17.84 -4.17
CA THR A 169 5.27 -17.21 -3.79
C THR A 169 4.99 -15.80 -3.27
N VAL A 170 5.45 -15.50 -2.06
CA VAL A 170 5.25 -14.21 -1.40
C VAL A 170 6.50 -13.34 -1.49
N ALA A 171 6.33 -12.10 -1.93
CA ALA A 171 7.40 -11.12 -2.05
C ALA A 171 6.99 -9.76 -1.45
N ASP A 172 7.97 -9.01 -1.00
CA ASP A 172 7.79 -7.63 -0.53
C ASP A 172 8.22 -6.64 -1.63
N THR A 173 7.41 -5.62 -1.86
CA THR A 173 7.65 -4.56 -2.86
C THR A 173 7.30 -3.18 -2.29
N ILE A 174 7.54 -2.12 -3.06
CA ILE A 174 7.26 -0.74 -2.67
C ILE A 174 6.17 -0.17 -3.57
N ILE A 175 5.17 0.43 -2.94
CA ILE A 175 4.24 1.37 -3.57
C ILE A 175 4.43 2.74 -2.92
N TRP A 176 4.60 3.76 -3.74
CA TRP A 176 4.75 5.12 -3.27
C TRP A 176 3.38 5.75 -3.08
N GLN A 177 3.23 6.53 -2.03
CA GLN A 177 2.12 7.46 -1.86
C GLN A 177 2.64 8.89 -1.92
N VAL A 178 1.88 9.79 -2.52
CA VAL A 178 2.16 11.23 -2.53
C VAL A 178 1.17 11.93 -1.60
N MET A 179 1.65 12.86 -0.79
CA MET A 179 0.86 13.64 0.17
C MET A 179 1.26 15.12 0.16
N SER A 180 0.32 16.00 0.45
CA SER A 180 0.63 17.38 0.81
C SER A 180 1.27 17.46 2.20
N GLY A 181 2.01 18.53 2.48
CA GLY A 181 2.62 18.79 3.79
C GLY A 181 1.65 18.65 4.96
N PRO A 182 0.48 19.34 4.95
CA PRO A 182 -0.51 19.20 6.02
C PRO A 182 -1.00 17.77 6.21
N ARG A 183 -1.24 17.02 5.11
CA ARG A 183 -1.67 15.63 5.18
C ARG A 183 -0.57 14.71 5.72
N TYR A 184 0.67 14.97 5.32
CA TYR A 184 1.84 14.23 5.78
C TYR A 184 2.08 14.46 7.28
N ASP A 185 1.96 15.69 7.77
CA ASP A 185 2.08 16.02 9.20
C ASP A 185 0.97 15.38 10.03
N ALA A 186 -0.28 15.44 9.55
CA ALA A 186 -1.41 14.76 10.18
C ALA A 186 -1.21 13.23 10.21
N TRP A 187 -0.69 12.66 9.11
CA TRP A 187 -0.35 11.23 9.03
C TRP A 187 0.77 10.84 10.02
N LEU A 188 1.76 11.71 10.23
CA LEU A 188 2.78 11.52 11.28
C LEU A 188 2.20 11.63 12.69
N GLY A 189 1.03 12.26 12.86
CA GLY A 189 0.32 12.35 14.15
C GLY A 189 1.14 13.01 15.24
N GLY A 190 1.81 14.13 14.91
CA GLY A 190 2.62 14.91 15.84
C GLY A 190 4.07 14.46 15.99
N ALA A 191 4.47 13.34 15.38
CA ALA A 191 5.89 12.96 15.32
C ALA A 191 6.71 13.96 14.51
N THR A 192 7.95 14.19 14.91
CA THR A 192 8.90 15.03 14.16
C THR A 192 9.12 14.45 12.76
N ARG A 193 9.20 15.32 11.75
CA ARG A 193 9.50 14.89 10.38
C ARG A 193 10.86 14.17 10.33
N PRO A 194 10.92 12.91 9.86
CA PRO A 194 12.16 12.17 9.77
C PRO A 194 13.02 12.63 8.60
N ASP A 195 14.29 12.22 8.60
CA ASP A 195 15.16 12.34 7.42
C ASP A 195 14.66 11.38 6.32
N HIS A 196 13.95 11.95 5.35
CA HIS A 196 13.40 11.21 4.21
C HIS A 196 14.48 10.62 3.31
N VAL A 197 15.64 11.26 3.19
CA VAL A 197 16.76 10.78 2.36
C VAL A 197 17.33 9.51 2.98
N ALA A 198 17.54 9.51 4.31
CA ALA A 198 18.00 8.35 5.03
C ALA A 198 17.01 7.16 4.93
N ILE A 199 15.70 7.42 5.03
CA ILE A 199 14.68 6.37 4.86
C ILE A 199 14.68 5.81 3.44
N GLU A 200 14.71 6.68 2.42
CA GLU A 200 14.74 6.23 1.03
C GLU A 200 15.99 5.42 0.70
N ALA A 201 17.16 5.84 1.20
CA ALA A 201 18.41 5.11 1.02
C ALA A 201 18.37 3.73 1.70
N ALA A 202 17.61 3.58 2.78
CA ALA A 202 17.46 2.32 3.52
C ALA A 202 16.39 1.37 2.94
N LEU A 203 15.71 1.71 1.84
CA LEU A 203 14.59 0.92 1.32
C LEU A 203 14.93 -0.57 1.05
N PRO A 204 16.07 -0.93 0.45
CA PRO A 204 16.45 -2.33 0.28
C PRO A 204 16.57 -3.06 1.63
N SER A 205 17.20 -2.41 2.63
CA SER A 205 17.34 -2.92 3.99
C SER A 205 15.99 -3.10 4.69
N LEU A 206 15.07 -2.15 4.48
CA LEU A 206 13.73 -2.15 5.06
C LEU A 206 12.86 -3.26 4.49
N LEU A 207 12.92 -3.52 3.18
CA LEU A 207 12.25 -4.67 2.56
C LEU A 207 12.78 -5.99 3.13
N ARG A 208 14.10 -6.11 3.30
CA ARG A 208 14.71 -7.30 3.92
C ARG A 208 14.29 -7.47 5.37
N LEU A 209 14.26 -6.39 6.15
CA LEU A 209 13.78 -6.40 7.53
C LEU A 209 12.31 -6.85 7.61
N ARG A 210 11.45 -6.33 6.73
CA ARG A 210 10.04 -6.75 6.64
C ARG A 210 9.91 -8.24 6.34
N HIS A 211 10.64 -8.74 5.35
CA HIS A 211 10.65 -10.17 5.02
C HIS A 211 11.12 -11.03 6.20
N GLN A 212 12.21 -10.66 6.88
CA GLN A 212 12.70 -11.39 8.05
C GLN A 212 11.71 -11.36 9.22
N TRP A 213 11.04 -10.22 9.45
CA TRP A 213 10.00 -10.10 10.48
C TRP A 213 8.82 -11.02 10.20
N ARG A 214 8.29 -10.96 8.97
CA ARG A 214 7.15 -11.79 8.51
C ARG A 214 7.46 -13.29 8.56
N THR A 215 8.66 -13.68 8.15
CA THR A 215 9.08 -15.09 8.15
C THR A 215 9.62 -15.59 9.49
N GLY A 216 9.62 -14.75 10.54
CA GLY A 216 10.14 -15.12 11.86
C GLY A 216 11.65 -15.40 11.89
N ARG A 217 12.41 -14.82 10.95
CA ARG A 217 13.87 -15.04 10.78
C ARG A 217 14.74 -13.97 11.46
N LEU A 218 14.15 -13.07 12.26
CA LEU A 218 14.93 -12.18 13.12
C LEU A 218 15.42 -12.96 14.35
N ASP A 219 16.65 -12.69 14.80
CA ASP A 219 17.05 -13.15 16.13
C ASP A 219 16.19 -12.50 17.21
N GLN A 220 16.12 -13.16 18.37
CA GLN A 220 15.22 -12.78 19.46
C GLN A 220 15.41 -11.31 19.88
N ALA A 221 16.66 -10.83 20.02
CA ALA A 221 16.93 -9.46 20.44
C ALA A 221 16.40 -8.43 19.42
N ARG A 222 16.59 -8.68 18.12
CA ARG A 222 16.01 -7.82 17.07
C ARG A 222 14.49 -7.93 17.00
N ALA A 223 13.94 -9.14 17.19
CA ALA A 223 12.50 -9.37 17.19
C ALA A 223 11.82 -8.63 18.35
N ASP A 224 12.36 -8.69 19.56
CA ASP A 224 11.84 -8.00 20.74
C ASP A 224 11.89 -6.48 20.57
N THR A 225 13.03 -5.97 20.08
CA THR A 225 13.20 -4.52 19.81
C THR A 225 12.18 -4.05 18.77
N LEU A 226 11.99 -4.82 17.70
CA LEU A 226 11.03 -4.48 16.65
C LEU A 226 9.59 -4.58 17.17
N SER A 227 9.25 -5.65 17.91
CA SER A 227 7.93 -5.87 18.48
C SER A 227 7.48 -4.72 19.38
N ALA A 228 8.39 -4.14 20.17
CA ALA A 228 8.12 -2.98 21.02
C ALA A 228 7.73 -1.71 20.24
N VAL A 229 8.16 -1.58 18.97
CA VAL A 229 7.78 -0.47 18.08
C VAL A 229 6.53 -0.81 17.26
N LEU A 230 6.32 -2.09 16.99
CA LEU A 230 5.23 -2.55 16.14
C LEU A 230 3.95 -2.84 16.91
N ASP A 231 3.95 -2.84 18.23
CA ASP A 231 2.84 -3.33 19.07
C ASP A 231 2.33 -4.70 18.56
N GLY A 232 3.27 -5.58 18.19
CA GLY A 232 2.99 -6.91 17.64
C GLY A 232 2.46 -6.97 16.19
N GLY A 233 2.27 -5.84 15.51
CA GLY A 233 1.75 -5.79 14.14
C GLY A 233 2.83 -5.70 13.04
N ASP A 234 2.41 -5.28 11.85
CA ASP A 234 3.30 -5.15 10.68
C ASP A 234 4.26 -3.97 10.74
N LEU A 235 5.38 -4.09 10.02
CA LEU A 235 6.27 -2.99 9.67
C LEU A 235 5.68 -2.13 8.54
N THR A 236 4.89 -1.11 8.92
CA THR A 236 4.25 -0.18 7.99
C THR A 236 5.08 1.09 7.77
N ALA A 237 4.82 1.83 6.68
CA ALA A 237 5.47 3.12 6.42
C ALA A 237 5.32 4.09 7.61
N GLN A 238 4.14 4.14 8.23
CA GLN A 238 3.89 5.05 9.34
C GLN A 238 4.80 4.76 10.54
N LYS A 239 5.00 3.48 10.86
CA LYS A 239 5.89 3.08 11.96
C LYS A 239 7.36 3.36 11.63
N ILE A 240 7.79 3.12 10.38
CA ILE A 240 9.14 3.47 9.92
C ILE A 240 9.40 4.98 10.09
N PHE A 241 8.44 5.81 9.67
CA PHE A 241 8.57 7.26 9.69
C PHE A 241 8.44 7.87 11.09
N ARG A 242 7.65 7.26 11.99
CA ARG A 242 7.54 7.69 13.40
C ARG A 242 8.73 7.23 14.26
N HIS A 243 9.34 6.10 13.93
CA HIS A 243 10.42 5.49 14.74
C HIS A 243 11.71 5.22 13.93
N PRO A 244 12.22 6.16 13.12
CA PRO A 244 13.35 5.91 12.24
C PRO A 244 14.63 5.56 13.01
N ARG A 245 14.82 6.14 14.21
CA ARG A 245 15.99 5.90 15.06
C ARG A 245 16.06 4.45 15.58
N VAL A 246 14.94 3.75 15.65
CA VAL A 246 14.90 2.33 16.04
C VAL A 246 14.93 1.44 14.81
N VAL A 247 14.11 1.77 13.81
CA VAL A 247 13.91 0.89 12.64
C VAL A 247 15.11 0.89 11.69
N LEU A 248 15.74 2.04 11.41
CA LEU A 248 16.84 2.11 10.44
C LEU A 248 18.09 1.32 10.88
N PRO A 249 18.53 1.38 12.17
CA PRO A 249 19.60 0.52 12.63
C PRO A 249 19.30 -0.99 12.52
N LEU A 250 18.06 -1.40 12.80
CA LEU A 250 17.64 -2.80 12.65
C LEU A 250 17.69 -3.24 11.18
N ALA A 251 17.23 -2.38 10.27
CA ALA A 251 17.26 -2.62 8.83
C ALA A 251 18.71 -2.76 8.31
N ASN A 252 19.61 -1.87 8.71
CA ASN A 252 21.01 -1.92 8.28
C ASN A 252 21.73 -3.19 8.75
N ARG A 253 21.37 -3.73 9.92
CA ARG A 253 21.87 -5.04 10.39
C ARG A 253 21.29 -6.21 9.61
N ALA A 254 20.04 -6.10 9.15
CA ALA A 254 19.42 -7.12 8.31
C ALA A 254 20.20 -7.38 7.00
N LEU A 255 20.85 -6.35 6.43
CA LEU A 255 21.73 -6.52 5.26
C LEU A 255 23.03 -7.29 5.57
N ARG A 256 23.59 -7.12 6.77
CA ARG A 256 24.93 -7.63 7.13
C ARG A 256 24.93 -9.08 7.64
N GLY A 257 23.78 -9.61 8.05
CA GLY A 257 23.64 -10.98 8.56
C GLY A 257 23.55 -12.08 7.48
N SER A 258 24.29 -11.94 6.39
CA SER A 258 24.46 -13.00 5.36
C SER A 258 25.88 -13.58 5.45
N PHE A 259 26.23 -14.20 6.59
CA PHE A 259 27.41 -15.04 6.72
C PHE A 259 27.10 -16.16 7.71
#